data_AF-A0A920LEW0-F1
#
_entry.id   AF-A0A920LEW0-F1
#
_cell.length_a   1.000
_cell.length_b   1.000
_cell.length_c   1.000
_cell.angle_alpha   90.00
_cell.angle_beta   90.00
_cell.angle_gamma   90.00
#
_symmetry.space_group_name_H-M   'P 1'
#
loop_
_entity.id
_entity.type
_entity.pdbx_description
1 polymer ?
#
loop_
_entity_poly.entity_id
_entity_poly.type
_entity_poly.pdbx_seq_one_letter_code
_entity_poly.pdbx_strand_id
1 'polypeptide(L)'
;MEKKRKISNEDIEGIDVIVFDIQDVGVRFYTYLSTLHYAMEASSRTNKKIIILDRPNPNSFYIDGPVLEIENSSFIGLHPVPIVYGMTIGEYGKMINGKDG
;
A
#
# COMPACT_ATOMS: atom_id res chain seq x y z
N MET A 1 -2.76 -21.68 -10.09
CA MET A 1 -3.87 -20.88 -9.54
C MET A 1 -3.31 -19.53 -9.15
N GLU A 2 -3.52 -18.52 -9.99
CA GLU A 2 -3.14 -17.14 -9.66
C GLU A 2 -4.14 -16.64 -8.62
N LYS A 3 -3.69 -16.47 -7.37
CA LYS A 3 -4.55 -15.96 -6.28
C LYS A 3 -4.97 -14.52 -6.62
N LYS A 4 -6.27 -14.22 -6.53
CA LYS A 4 -6.87 -12.89 -6.72
C LYS A 4 -6.16 -11.86 -5.82
N ARG A 5 -5.48 -10.87 -6.42
CA ARG A 5 -4.72 -9.81 -5.71
C ARG A 5 -5.43 -8.47 -5.68
N LYS A 6 -6.06 -8.09 -6.80
CA LYS A 6 -6.90 -6.89 -6.88
C LYS A 6 -8.26 -7.19 -6.23
N ILE A 7 -8.71 -6.26 -5.41
CA ILE A 7 -10.06 -6.25 -4.85
C ILE A 7 -10.98 -5.84 -6.01
N SER A 8 -12.04 -6.59 -6.30
CA SER A 8 -13.06 -6.25 -7.32
C SER A 8 -14.22 -5.48 -6.69
N ASN A 9 -15.12 -4.91 -7.50
CA ASN A 9 -16.25 -4.14 -6.94
C ASN A 9 -17.19 -5.05 -6.16
N GLU A 10 -17.34 -6.30 -6.61
CA GLU A 10 -18.15 -7.34 -5.99
C GLU A 10 -17.60 -7.77 -4.63
N ASP A 11 -16.26 -7.75 -4.44
CA ASP A 11 -15.64 -8.12 -3.15
C ASP A 11 -16.02 -7.18 -2.00
N ILE A 12 -16.40 -5.94 -2.33
CA ILE A 12 -16.71 -4.87 -1.38
C ILE A 12 -18.13 -4.37 -1.56
N GLU A 13 -18.97 -5.13 -2.27
CA GLU A 13 -20.39 -4.85 -2.33
C GLU A 13 -21.00 -4.97 -0.92
N GLY A 14 -21.81 -3.98 -0.53
CA GLY A 14 -22.48 -3.98 0.78
C GLY A 14 -21.65 -3.54 1.99
N ILE A 15 -20.37 -3.19 1.85
CA ILE A 15 -19.59 -2.55 2.94
C ILE A 15 -19.47 -1.04 2.73
N ASP A 16 -19.42 -0.29 3.83
CA ASP A 16 -19.24 1.18 3.81
C ASP A 16 -17.77 1.60 3.96
N VAL A 17 -16.99 0.78 4.65
CA VAL A 17 -15.63 1.10 5.09
C VAL A 17 -14.70 -0.09 4.91
N ILE A 18 -13.51 0.16 4.38
CA ILE A 18 -12.38 -0.78 4.36
C ILE A 18 -11.46 -0.44 5.53
N VAL A 19 -11.15 -1.41 6.38
CA VAL A 19 -10.17 -1.26 7.47
C VAL A 19 -8.90 -2.01 7.11
N PHE A 20 -7.78 -1.32 7.16
CA PHE A 20 -6.45 -1.87 6.88
C PHE A 20 -5.63 -1.90 8.17
N ASP A 21 -5.46 -3.10 8.73
CA ASP A 21 -4.72 -3.33 9.99
C ASP A 21 -3.77 -4.52 9.80
N ILE A 22 -2.51 -4.23 9.48
CA ILE A 22 -1.48 -5.26 9.30
C ILE A 22 -0.12 -4.71 9.70
N GLN A 23 0.70 -5.58 10.31
CA GLN A 23 2.08 -5.25 10.62
C GLN A 23 2.95 -5.42 9.38
N ASP A 24 3.55 -4.32 8.92
CA ASP A 24 4.58 -4.34 7.87
C ASP A 24 5.99 -4.38 8.46
N VAL A 25 6.97 -4.74 7.62
CA VAL A 25 8.39 -4.85 8.01
C VAL A 25 9.27 -3.74 7.42
N GLY A 26 8.74 -2.80 6.64
CA GLY A 26 9.47 -1.61 6.21
C GLY A 26 10.35 -1.77 4.97
N VAL A 27 10.11 -2.81 4.17
CA VAL A 27 10.85 -3.06 2.93
C VAL A 27 9.92 -3.11 1.71
N ARG A 28 10.34 -2.52 0.59
CA ARG A 28 9.52 -2.31 -0.61
C ARG A 28 8.97 -3.61 -1.22
N PHE A 29 9.72 -4.71 -1.10
CA PHE A 29 9.34 -6.01 -1.66
C PHE A 29 8.39 -6.83 -0.78
N TYR A 30 8.01 -6.30 0.39
CA TYR A 30 6.95 -6.88 1.18
C TYR A 30 5.59 -6.48 0.61
N THR A 31 4.78 -7.46 0.24
CA THR A 31 3.61 -7.26 -0.61
C THR A 31 2.41 -6.61 0.10
N TYR A 32 2.51 -6.32 1.40
CA TYR A 32 1.46 -5.61 2.14
C TYR A 32 1.28 -4.17 1.66
N LEU A 33 2.34 -3.51 1.18
CA LEU A 33 2.23 -2.21 0.52
C LEU A 33 1.40 -2.30 -0.76
N SER A 34 1.58 -3.39 -1.52
CA SER A 34 0.80 -3.63 -2.73
C SER A 34 -0.66 -3.95 -2.42
N THR A 35 -0.92 -4.66 -1.32
CA THR A 35 -2.29 -4.86 -0.83
C THR A 35 -2.94 -3.55 -0.38
N LEU A 36 -2.21 -2.68 0.32
CA LEU A 36 -2.70 -1.34 0.69
C LEU A 36 -3.03 -0.53 -0.57
N HIS A 37 -2.14 -0.52 -1.56
CA HIS A 37 -2.37 0.16 -2.83
C HIS A 37 -3.68 -0.30 -3.49
N TYR A 38 -3.92 -1.62 -3.60
CA TYR A 38 -5.16 -2.12 -4.18
C TYR A 38 -6.39 -1.85 -3.32
N ALA A 39 -6.26 -1.78 -1.98
CA ALA A 39 -7.35 -1.36 -1.11
C ALA A 39 -7.70 0.13 -1.30
N MET A 40 -6.68 0.97 -1.46
CA MET A 40 -6.86 2.40 -1.75
C MET A 40 -7.43 2.63 -3.17
N GLU A 41 -6.97 1.89 -4.19
CA GLU A 41 -7.53 1.89 -5.55
C GLU A 41 -9.02 1.51 -5.50
N ALA A 42 -9.36 0.46 -4.74
CA ALA A 42 -10.74 0.00 -4.59
C ALA A 42 -11.63 1.01 -3.83
N SER A 43 -11.09 1.65 -2.80
CA SER A 43 -11.74 2.74 -2.05
C SER A 43 -12.02 3.94 -2.96
N SER A 44 -11.03 4.39 -3.72
CA SER A 44 -11.12 5.52 -4.65
C SER A 44 -12.19 5.29 -5.73
N ARG A 45 -12.13 4.15 -6.45
CA ARG A 45 -13.07 3.88 -7.55
C ARG A 45 -14.52 3.63 -7.11
N THR A 46 -14.75 3.28 -5.84
CA THR A 46 -16.10 3.00 -5.30
C THR A 46 -16.62 4.07 -4.35
N ASN A 47 -15.85 5.14 -4.11
CA ASN A 47 -16.14 6.17 -3.10
C ASN A 47 -16.38 5.62 -1.68
N LYS A 48 -15.86 4.42 -1.37
CA LYS A 48 -15.90 3.86 -0.02
C LYS A 48 -14.78 4.44 0.82
N LYS A 49 -15.01 4.59 2.13
CA LYS A 49 -13.97 5.08 3.03
C LYS A 49 -12.94 3.98 3.27
N ILE A 50 -11.67 4.36 3.37
CA ILE A 50 -10.61 3.49 3.89
C ILE A 50 -10.05 4.08 5.18
N ILE A 51 -9.87 3.22 6.19
CA ILE A 51 -9.25 3.57 7.47
C ILE A 51 -8.00 2.70 7.62
N ILE A 52 -6.84 3.34 7.72
CA ILE A 52 -5.56 2.68 7.98
C ILE A 52 -5.31 2.75 9.48
N LEU A 53 -5.26 1.59 10.14
CA LEU A 53 -4.84 1.50 11.54
C LEU A 53 -3.31 1.40 11.55
N ASP A 54 -2.68 2.56 11.80
CA ASP A 54 -1.24 2.69 11.62
C ASP A 54 -0.45 1.83 12.62
N ARG A 55 0.72 1.36 12.19
CA ARG A 55 1.61 0.51 12.99
C ARG A 55 3.06 0.94 12.85
N PRO A 56 3.88 0.78 13.91
CA PRO A 56 5.30 1.06 13.82
C PRO A 56 5.96 0.26 12.70
N ASN A 57 6.79 0.91 11.89
CA ASN A 57 7.67 0.23 10.96
C ASN A 57 8.99 -0.13 11.70
N PRO A 58 9.37 -1.43 11.79
CA PRO A 58 10.57 -1.85 12.51
C PRO A 58 11.87 -1.30 11.91
N ASN A 59 11.87 -0.86 10.64
CA ASN A 59 13.00 -0.27 9.92
C ASN A 59 12.84 1.23 9.66
N SER A 60 11.95 1.93 10.38
CA SER A 60 11.72 3.38 10.20
C SER A 60 12.90 4.28 10.56
N PHE A 61 13.92 3.76 11.24
CA PHE A 61 15.07 4.54 11.72
C PHE A 61 16.13 4.84 10.63
N TYR A 62 15.95 4.37 9.39
CA TYR A 62 16.86 4.64 8.28
C TYR A 62 16.15 4.53 6.92
N ILE A 63 16.79 5.06 5.88
CA ILE A 63 16.37 4.97 4.48
C ILE A 63 17.55 4.43 3.69
N ASP A 64 17.34 3.40 2.86
CA ASP A 64 18.42 2.74 2.14
C ASP A 64 17.97 2.04 0.85
N GLY A 65 18.95 1.81 -0.04
CA GLY A 65 18.81 1.14 -1.32
C GLY A 65 18.30 2.03 -2.46
N PRO A 66 18.39 1.56 -3.71
CA PRO A 66 17.96 2.31 -4.88
C PRO A 66 16.45 2.56 -4.86
N VAL A 67 16.05 3.75 -5.29
CA VAL A 67 14.65 4.06 -5.61
C VAL A 67 14.19 3.16 -6.75
N LEU A 68 12.93 2.73 -6.71
CA LEU A 68 12.35 1.94 -7.79
C LEU A 68 12.18 2.80 -9.04
N GLU A 69 12.82 2.40 -10.13
CA GLU A 69 12.52 2.89 -11.47
C GLU A 69 11.14 2.36 -11.91
N ILE A 70 10.26 3.24 -12.38
CA ILE A 70 8.84 2.93 -12.65
C ILE A 70 8.70 1.86 -13.73
N GLU A 71 9.64 1.78 -14.66
CA GLU A 71 9.72 0.77 -15.72
C GLU A 71 9.88 -0.65 -15.15
N ASN A 72 10.42 -0.76 -13.92
CA ASN A 72 10.60 -2.01 -13.20
C ASN A 72 9.47 -2.28 -12.17
N SER A 73 8.38 -1.50 -12.21
CA SER A 73 7.26 -1.67 -11.27
C SER A 73 6.56 -3.01 -11.42
N SER A 74 6.20 -3.62 -10.30
CA SER A 74 5.51 -4.91 -10.24
C SER A 74 4.77 -5.08 -8.91
N PHE A 75 4.12 -6.23 -8.69
CA PHE A 75 3.42 -6.51 -7.43
C PHE A 75 4.34 -6.53 -6.19
N ILE A 76 5.65 -6.65 -6.35
CA ILE A 76 6.64 -6.56 -5.25
C ILE A 76 7.30 -5.17 -5.17
N GLY A 77 6.72 -4.16 -5.82
CA GLY A 77 7.22 -2.79 -5.80
C GLY A 77 6.43 -1.93 -6.78
N LEU A 78 5.45 -1.19 -6.26
CA LEU A 78 4.53 -0.40 -7.09
C LEU A 78 4.88 1.10 -7.15
N HIS A 79 5.59 1.61 -6.15
CA HIS A 79 5.81 3.04 -5.99
C HIS A 79 7.31 3.37 -5.99
N PRO A 80 7.69 4.57 -6.50
CA PRO A 80 9.08 5.02 -6.53
C PRO A 80 9.55 5.42 -5.12
N VAL A 81 9.81 4.40 -4.30
CA VAL A 81 10.39 4.50 -2.96
C VAL A 81 11.68 3.67 -2.90
N PRO A 82 12.63 3.95 -2.00
CA PRO A 82 13.81 3.13 -1.75
C PRO A 82 13.47 1.70 -1.30
N ILE A 83 14.48 0.83 -1.15
CA ILE A 83 14.26 -0.54 -0.64
C ILE A 83 13.75 -0.48 0.80
N VAL A 84 14.42 0.29 1.65
CA VAL A 84 13.97 0.63 3.00
C VAL A 84 13.46 2.05 2.94
N TYR A 85 12.15 2.22 3.08
CA TYR A 85 11.47 3.46 2.73
C TYR A 85 11.18 4.38 3.93
N GLY A 86 11.50 3.94 5.15
CA GLY A 86 11.53 4.79 6.34
C GLY A 86 10.18 5.35 6.84
N MET A 87 9.04 4.83 6.36
CA MET A 87 7.71 5.34 6.72
C MET A 87 6.88 4.28 7.45
N THR A 88 5.96 4.71 8.28
CA THR A 88 4.83 3.87 8.73
C THR A 88 3.88 3.58 7.57
N ILE A 89 2.96 2.62 7.76
CA ILE A 89 1.99 2.27 6.72
C ILE A 89 0.96 3.38 6.50
N GLY A 90 0.63 4.14 7.55
CA GLY A 90 -0.24 5.32 7.47
C GLY A 90 0.42 6.46 6.69
N GLU A 91 1.70 6.75 6.95
CA GLU A 91 2.47 7.72 6.17
C GLU A 91 2.61 7.30 4.70
N TYR A 92 2.85 6.01 4.45
CA TYR A 92 2.89 5.46 3.09
C TYR A 92 1.55 5.63 2.38
N GLY A 93 0.43 5.35 3.05
CA GLY A 93 -0.91 5.58 2.52
C GLY A 93 -1.14 7.05 2.16
N LYS A 94 -0.72 7.98 3.02
CA LYS A 94 -0.78 9.42 2.70
C LYS A 94 0.08 9.79 1.49
N MET A 95 1.28 9.21 1.36
CA MET A 95 2.15 9.43 0.20
C MET A 95 1.48 8.95 -1.10
N ILE A 96 0.82 7.78 -1.10
CA ILE A 96 0.06 7.30 -2.26
C ILE A 96 -1.02 8.33 -2.62
N ASN A 97 -1.85 8.71 -1.64
CA ASN A 97 -2.97 9.63 -1.88
C ASN A 97 -2.52 11.04 -2.34
N GLY A 98 -1.35 11.50 -1.91
CA GLY A 98 -0.80 12.80 -2.32
C GLY A 98 -0.08 12.80 -3.67
N LYS A 99 0.22 11.62 -4.25
CA LYS A 99 0.80 11.49 -5.59
C LYS A 99 -0.26 11.41 -6.70
N ASP A 100 -1.49 11.07 -6.35
CA ASP A 100 -2.61 10.88 -7.27
C ASP A 100 -3.55 12.11 -7.33
N GLY A 101 -3.07 13.30 -6.93
CA GLY A 101 -3.80 14.58 -6.93
C GLY A 101 -3.23 15.62 -7.88
#